data_AF-K7EZB6-F1
#
_entry.id   AF-K7EZB6-F1
#
_cell.length_a   1.000
_cell.length_b   1.000
_cell.length_c   1.000
_cell.angle_alpha   90.00
_cell.angle_beta   90.00
_cell.angle_gamma   90.00
#
_symmetry.space_group_name_H-M   'P 1'
#
loop_
_entity.id
_entity.type
_entity.pdbx_description
1 polymer ?
#
loop_
_entity_poly.entity_id
_entity_poly.type
_entity_poly.pdbx_seq_one_letter_code
_entity_poly.pdbx_strand_id
1 'polypeptide(L)' 'RPAGIFQSSPAPLSPWSHQQIRTKARGNEYQPKNLKRKRTHGWCKRISTRSGIEVILRRMLKGRKSLSH' A
#
# COMPACT_ATOMS: atom_id res chain seq x y z
N ARG A 1 56.27 -31.44 8.75
CA ARG A 1 55.53 -30.28 9.30
C ARG A 1 54.08 -30.41 8.87
N PRO A 2 53.12 -30.85 9.71
CA PRO A 2 51.72 -30.91 9.29
C PRO A 2 51.05 -29.55 9.51
N ALA A 3 50.31 -29.08 8.50
CA ALA A 3 49.43 -27.91 8.60
C ALA A 3 48.15 -28.32 9.34
N GLY A 4 47.79 -27.56 10.37
CA GLY A 4 46.59 -27.81 11.18
C GLY A 4 45.31 -27.54 10.38
N ILE A 5 44.45 -28.56 10.31
CA ILE A 5 43.09 -28.46 9.79
C ILE A 5 42.23 -27.88 10.91
N PHE A 6 41.82 -26.61 10.79
CA PHE A 6 40.78 -26.04 11.64
C PHE A 6 39.43 -26.66 11.27
N GLN A 7 38.96 -27.61 12.08
CA GLN A 7 37.60 -28.11 12.00
C GLN A 7 36.65 -27.07 12.61
N SER A 8 35.80 -26.44 11.80
CA SER A 8 34.67 -25.64 12.29
C SER A 8 33.57 -26.59 12.77
N SER A 9 33.42 -26.70 14.10
CA SER A 9 32.32 -27.45 14.70
C SER A 9 30.99 -26.72 14.44
N PRO A 10 29.96 -27.35 13.83
CA PRO A 10 28.66 -26.70 13.67
C PRO A 10 27.97 -26.62 15.04
N ALA A 11 27.71 -25.40 15.51
CA ALA A 11 26.95 -25.19 16.74
C ALA A 11 25.51 -25.73 16.58
N PRO A 12 24.91 -26.34 17.62
CA PRO A 12 23.55 -26.83 17.53
C PRO A 12 22.57 -25.66 17.33
N LEU A 13 21.79 -25.73 16.25
CA LEU A 13 20.77 -24.74 15.91
C LEU A 13 19.71 -24.71 17.03
N SER A 14 19.57 -23.56 17.69
CA SER A 14 18.60 -23.35 18.77
C SER A 14 17.16 -23.58 18.29
N PRO A 15 16.33 -24.35 19.00
CA PRO A 15 14.96 -24.70 18.59
C PRO A 15 13.98 -23.51 18.65
N TRP A 16 14.43 -22.32 19.05
CA TRP A 16 13.65 -21.10 19.18
C TRP A 16 13.79 -20.13 17.99
N SER A 17 14.47 -20.53 16.92
CA SER A 17 14.61 -19.70 15.71
C SER A 17 13.46 -19.94 14.71
N HIS A 18 12.20 -19.77 15.12
CA HIS A 18 11.11 -19.60 14.16
C HIS A 18 11.15 -18.17 13.60
N GLN A 19 11.85 -17.97 12.50
CA GLN A 19 11.92 -16.67 11.84
C GLN A 19 10.58 -16.42 11.12
N GLN A 20 9.81 -15.43 11.59
CA GLN A 20 8.53 -15.08 10.97
C GLN A 20 8.71 -14.70 9.50
N ILE A 21 7.97 -15.35 8.60
CA ILE A 21 7.93 -14.99 7.17
C ILE A 21 7.19 -13.65 7.04
N ARG A 22 7.92 -12.54 7.01
CA ARG A 22 7.37 -11.22 6.76
C ARG A 22 7.26 -11.01 5.24
N THR A 23 6.06 -10.87 4.72
CA THR A 23 5.86 -10.49 3.30
C THR A 23 6.39 -9.07 3.07
N LYS A 24 6.90 -8.81 1.85
CA LYS A 24 7.36 -7.47 1.48
C LYS A 24 6.21 -6.48 1.61
N ALA A 25 6.47 -5.34 2.26
CA ALA A 25 5.51 -4.24 2.31
C ALA A 25 5.17 -3.80 0.87
N ARG A 26 3.87 -3.72 0.58
CA ARG A 26 3.36 -3.15 -0.67
C ARG A 26 3.31 -1.63 -0.47
N GLY A 27 3.96 -0.87 -1.36
CA GLY A 27 4.12 0.57 -1.22
C GLY A 27 4.07 1.33 -2.56
N ASN A 28 3.62 0.67 -3.62
CA ASN A 28 3.56 1.24 -4.97
C ASN A 28 2.12 1.40 -5.50
N GLU A 29 1.12 1.41 -4.61
CA GLU A 29 -0.31 1.45 -4.93
C GLU A 29 -0.68 2.74 -5.68
N TYR A 30 -0.12 3.86 -5.24
CA TYR A 30 -0.37 5.14 -5.86
C TYR A 30 0.73 5.49 -6.87
N GLN A 31 0.40 5.29 -8.15
CA GLN A 31 1.18 5.82 -9.26
C GLN A 31 0.43 7.02 -9.87
N PRO A 32 0.90 8.27 -9.63
CA PRO A 32 0.15 9.47 -9.96
C PRO A 32 0.01 9.63 -11.47
N LYS A 33 -1.24 9.83 -11.90
CA LYS A 33 -1.56 10.17 -13.28
C LYS A 33 -2.85 10.96 -13.34
N ASN A 34 -2.75 12.16 -13.89
CA ASN A 34 -3.86 13.13 -13.90
C ASN A 34 -5.07 12.62 -14.69
N LEU A 35 -4.84 11.96 -15.83
CA LEU A 35 -5.92 11.43 -16.66
C LEU A 35 -6.79 10.41 -15.93
N LYS A 36 -6.19 9.40 -15.26
CA LYS A 36 -6.99 8.43 -14.52
C LYS A 36 -7.67 9.10 -13.33
N ARG A 37 -6.99 9.98 -12.58
CA ARG A 37 -7.56 10.71 -11.45
C ARG A 37 -8.84 11.48 -11.82
N LYS A 38 -8.84 12.23 -12.92
CA LYS A 38 -10.01 13.02 -13.35
C LYS A 38 -11.12 12.13 -13.94
N ARG A 39 -10.78 11.04 -14.63
CA ARG A 39 -11.77 10.06 -15.11
C ARG A 39 -12.47 9.29 -13.98
N THR A 40 -11.74 8.89 -12.95
CA THR A 40 -12.29 8.08 -11.86
C THR A 40 -12.93 8.91 -10.75
N HIS A 41 -12.39 10.09 -10.47
CA HIS A 41 -12.79 10.87 -9.31
C HIS A 41 -13.14 12.33 -9.59
N GLY A 42 -13.17 12.75 -10.86
CA GLY A 42 -13.52 14.13 -11.25
C GLY A 42 -15.02 14.41 -11.18
N TRP A 43 -15.38 15.68 -11.34
CA TRP A 43 -16.76 16.20 -11.26
C TRP A 43 -17.73 15.46 -12.19
N CYS A 44 -17.40 15.31 -13.48
CA CYS A 44 -18.29 14.68 -14.45
C CYS A 44 -18.68 13.25 -14.04
N LYS A 45 -17.74 12.48 -13.46
CA LYS A 45 -18.01 11.12 -12.98
C LYS A 45 -18.92 11.09 -11.76
N ARG A 46 -18.91 12.15 -10.94
CA ARG A 46 -19.81 12.27 -9.78
C ARG A 46 -21.23 12.59 -10.20
N ILE A 47 -21.41 13.54 -11.13
CA ILE A 47 -22.75 13.93 -11.59
C ILE A 47 -23.39 12.87 -12.49
N SER A 48 -22.61 12.04 -13.19
CA SER A 48 -23.16 11.02 -14.09
C SER A 48 -23.95 9.90 -13.39
N THR A 49 -23.92 9.80 -12.07
CA THR A 49 -24.58 8.72 -11.31
C THR A 49 -25.31 9.30 -10.09
N ARG A 50 -26.47 8.73 -9.75
CA ARG A 50 -27.23 9.16 -8.56
C ARG A 50 -26.39 9.09 -7.27
N SER A 51 -25.69 7.98 -7.05
CA SER A 51 -24.83 7.80 -5.88
C SER A 51 -23.66 8.81 -5.84
N GLY A 52 -23.14 9.21 -7.00
CA GLY A 52 -22.11 10.24 -7.10
C GLY A 52 -22.64 11.63 -6.74
N ILE A 53 -23.88 11.97 -7.12
CA ILE A 53 -24.55 13.21 -6.73
C ILE A 53 -24.74 13.24 -5.21
N GLU A 54 -25.21 12.15 -4.59
CA GLU A 54 -25.37 12.02 -3.14
C GLU A 54 -24.04 12.22 -2.38
N VAL A 55 -22.91 11.79 -2.95
CA VAL A 55 -21.57 12.09 -2.38
C VAL A 55 -21.30 13.59 -2.38
N ILE A 56 -21.60 14.30 -3.47
CA ILE A 56 -21.38 15.75 -3.57
C ILE A 56 -22.25 16.50 -2.56
N LEU A 57 -23.53 16.15 -2.46
CA LEU A 57 -24.44 16.75 -1.48
C LEU A 57 -23.94 16.59 -0.04
N ARG A 58 -23.49 15.38 0.33
CA ARG A 58 -22.89 15.16 1.66
C ARG A 58 -21.62 15.97 1.89
N ARG A 59 -20.80 16.20 0.86
CA ARG A 59 -19.59 17.02 0.96
C ARG A 59 -19.92 18.51 1.10
N MET A 60 -20.95 19.00 0.41
CA MET A 60 -21.47 20.36 0.55
C MET A 60 -22.03 20.60 1.94
N LEU A 61 -22.87 19.68 2.44
CA LEU A 61 -23.43 19.74 3.80
C LEU A 61 -22.33 19.77 4.87
N LYS A 62 -21.24 19.01 4.67
CA LYS A 62 -20.07 19.02 5.56
C LYS A 62 -19.19 20.26 5.40
N GLY A 63 -19.39 21.09 4.38
CA GLY A 63 -18.57 22.28 4.13
C GLY A 63 -17.15 21.96 3.63
N ARG A 64 -16.96 20.88 2.85
CA ARG A 64 -15.63 20.58 2.28
C ARG A 64 -15.24 21.62 1.23
N LYS A 65 -14.06 22.24 1.36
CA LYS A 65 -13.50 23.19 0.37
C LYS A 65 -13.41 22.60 -1.04
N SER A 66 -13.12 21.30 -1.17
CA SER A 66 -13.12 20.58 -2.44
C SER A 66 -14.18 19.48 -2.47
N LEU A 67 -15.08 19.55 -3.46
CA LEU A 67 -16.17 18.60 -3.64
C LEU A 67 -15.75 17.39 -4.48
N SER A 68 -14.85 17.59 -5.44
CA SER A 68 -14.34 16.55 -6.34
C SER A 68 -12.87 16.81 -6.68
N HIS A 69 -12.23 15.88 -7.38
CA HIS A 69 -10.87 16.07 -7.91
C HIS A 69 -10.82 16.95 -9.15
#